data_AF-A0A2M6X7S9-F1
#
_entry.id   AF-A0A2M6X7S9-F1
#
_cell.length_a   1.000
_cell.length_b   1.000
_cell.length_c   1.000
_cell.angle_alpha   90.00
_cell.angle_beta   90.00
_cell.angle_gamma   90.00
#
_symmetry.space_group_name_H-M   'P 1'
#
loop_
_entity.id
_entity.type
_entity.pdbx_description
1 polymer ?
#
loop_
_entity_poly.entity_id
_entity_poly.type
_entity_poly.pdbx_seq_one_letter_code
_entity_poly.pdbx_strand_id
1 'polypeptide(L)'
;MTSKITSGPYSKYKFRGHVWKHKGHGGWFFVTLPRSLSLKIRKDHGLSEEGWGRLKATAKLGKTSWATAIWYDSKVQSYLLPLKASVRRFEGIESKAIVSLELKFEMADRQ
;
A
#
# COMPACT_ATOMS: atom_id res chain seq x y z
N MET A 1 -0.37 -20.95 -20.17
CA MET A 1 0.31 -19.93 -19.33
C MET A 1 -0.56 -19.64 -18.12
N THR A 2 -0.58 -20.54 -17.15
CA THR A 2 -1.37 -20.41 -15.92
C THR A 2 -0.45 -19.90 -14.82
N SER A 3 -0.58 -18.61 -14.52
CA SER A 3 0.14 -17.94 -13.43
C SER A 3 -0.05 -18.75 -12.14
N LYS A 4 1.06 -19.18 -11.53
CA LYS A 4 1.09 -19.90 -10.26
C LYS A 4 0.24 -19.13 -9.24
N ILE A 5 -0.79 -19.78 -8.73
CA ILE A 5 -1.53 -19.29 -7.56
C ILE A 5 -0.58 -19.49 -6.38
N THR A 6 0.16 -18.45 -6.02
CA THR A 6 0.99 -18.43 -4.81
C THR A 6 0.04 -18.37 -3.61
N SER A 7 -0.50 -19.53 -3.18
CA SER A 7 -1.15 -19.68 -1.87
C SER A 7 -0.10 -19.78 -0.76
N GLY A 8 0.81 -18.80 -0.71
CA GLY A 8 1.70 -18.62 0.43
C GLY A 8 0.95 -17.95 1.60
N PRO A 9 1.41 -18.14 2.85
CA PRO A 9 0.89 -17.37 3.97
C PRO A 9 1.05 -15.86 3.69
N TYR A 10 0.01 -15.08 3.97
CA TYR A 10 0.04 -13.63 3.84
C TYR A 10 -0.49 -12.97 5.09
N SER A 11 0.10 -11.82 5.44
CA SER A 11 -0.43 -10.93 6.47
C SER A 11 -1.33 -9.90 5.82
N LYS A 12 -2.45 -9.58 6.49
CA LYS A 12 -3.49 -8.69 5.97
C LYS A 12 -3.81 -7.58 6.94
N TYR A 13 -3.81 -6.35 6.44
CA TYR A 13 -4.07 -5.15 7.21
C TYR A 13 -5.14 -4.31 6.52
N LYS A 14 -6.08 -3.77 7.30
CA LYS A 14 -7.13 -2.88 6.81
C LYS A 14 -7.01 -1.52 7.47
N PHE A 15 -7.24 -0.46 6.70
CA PHE A 15 -7.25 0.90 7.22
C PHE A 15 -8.10 1.83 6.37
N ARG A 16 -8.34 3.02 6.91
CA ARG A 16 -8.90 4.15 6.16
C ARG A 16 -7.89 5.26 6.10
N GLY A 17 -7.85 5.99 4.99
CA GLY A 17 -6.94 7.11 4.83
C GLY A 17 -7.43 8.12 3.79
N HIS A 18 -6.94 9.35 3.91
CA HIS A 18 -7.23 10.41 2.97
C HIS A 18 -6.39 10.28 1.71
N VAL A 19 -7.05 10.40 0.57
CA VAL A 19 -6.42 10.50 -0.74
C VAL A 19 -5.93 11.92 -0.94
N TRP A 20 -4.63 12.10 -1.12
CA TRP A 20 -4.04 13.42 -1.39
C TRP A 20 -3.20 13.39 -2.66
N LYS A 21 -3.17 14.54 -3.36
CA LYS A 21 -2.39 14.72 -4.59
C LYS A 21 -1.03 15.30 -4.24
N HIS A 22 0.03 14.65 -4.70
CA HIS A 22 1.38 15.19 -4.58
C HIS A 22 1.57 16.39 -5.52
N LYS A 23 2.24 17.44 -5.03
CA LYS A 23 2.35 18.74 -5.71
C LYS A 23 3.33 18.76 -6.91
N GLY A 24 3.99 17.64 -7.22
CA GLY A 24 4.95 17.54 -8.33
C GLY A 24 4.32 17.31 -9.72
N HIS A 25 5.14 17.44 -10.77
CA HIS A 25 4.75 17.39 -12.19
C HIS A 25 4.13 16.06 -12.68
N GLY A 26 4.05 15.02 -11.84
CA GLY A 26 3.48 13.72 -12.22
C GLY A 26 2.01 13.50 -11.85
N GLY A 27 1.39 14.42 -11.10
CA GLY A 27 -0.02 14.27 -10.70
C GLY A 27 -0.31 13.01 -9.88
N TRP A 28 0.68 12.52 -9.13
CA TRP A 28 0.56 11.31 -8.31
C TRP A 28 -0.40 11.51 -7.14
N PHE A 29 -1.13 10.46 -6.81
CA PHE A 29 -2.02 10.42 -5.66
C PHE A 29 -1.52 9.39 -4.67
N PHE A 30 -1.67 9.70 -3.38
CA PHE A 30 -1.19 8.88 -2.30
C PHE A 30 -2.26 8.76 -1.21
N VAL A 31 -2.12 7.71 -0.41
CA VAL A 31 -2.78 7.57 0.88
C VAL A 31 -1.71 7.31 1.93
N THR A 32 -1.73 8.12 2.99
CA THR A 32 -0.85 7.91 4.14
C THR A 32 -1.50 6.91 5.07
N LEU A 33 -0.75 5.87 5.46
CA LEU A 33 -1.23 4.91 6.44
C LEU A 33 -1.33 5.55 7.84
N PRO A 34 -2.25 5.09 8.71
CA PRO A 34 -2.22 5.45 10.11
C PRO A 34 -0.88 5.08 10.74
N ARG A 35 -0.28 5.99 11.52
CA ARG A 35 1.07 5.80 12.07
C ARG A 35 1.21 4.53 12.90
N SER A 36 0.22 4.21 13.72
CA SER A 36 0.19 2.97 14.51
C SER A 36 0.23 1.71 13.63
N LEU A 37 -0.49 1.74 12.50
CA LEU A 37 -0.47 0.65 11.53
C LEU A 37 0.87 0.56 10.80
N SER A 38 1.44 1.71 10.41
CA SER A 38 2.77 1.75 9.78
C SER A 38 3.85 1.18 10.69
N LEU A 39 3.85 1.53 11.97
CA LEU A 39 4.79 0.97 12.94
C LEU A 39 4.61 -0.55 13.09
N LYS A 40 3.36 -1.03 13.11
CA LYS A 40 3.07 -2.47 13.15
C LYS A 40 3.59 -3.18 11.90
N ILE A 41 3.27 -2.69 10.71
CA ILE A 41 3.75 -3.25 9.44
C ILE A 41 5.28 -3.24 9.39
N ARG A 42 5.92 -2.14 9.83
CA ARG A 42 7.39 -2.05 9.86
C ARG A 42 8.02 -3.00 10.87
N LYS A 43 7.36 -3.25 12.01
CA LYS A 43 7.81 -4.26 12.98
C LYS A 43 7.71 -5.68 12.40
N ASP A 44 6.62 -5.96 11.70
CA ASP A 44 6.33 -7.31 11.20
C ASP A 44 7.11 -7.63 9.90
N HIS A 45 7.32 -6.63 9.02
CA HIS A 45 7.84 -6.79 7.67
C HIS A 45 9.06 -5.90 7.35
N GLY A 46 9.58 -5.13 8.31
CA GLY A 46 10.66 -4.16 8.08
C GLY A 46 11.96 -4.77 7.55
N LEU A 47 12.21 -6.05 7.85
CA LEU A 47 13.35 -6.81 7.31
C LEU A 47 13.25 -7.05 5.80
N SER A 48 12.04 -6.97 5.23
CA SER A 48 11.77 -7.09 3.80
C SER A 48 11.71 -5.74 3.09
N GLU A 49 12.00 -4.64 3.80
CA GLU A 49 12.17 -3.34 3.15
C GLU A 49 13.39 -3.39 2.22
N GLU A 50 13.14 -3.04 0.97
CA GLU A 50 14.18 -2.69 0.02
C GLU A 50 14.57 -1.21 0.24
N GLY A 51 15.55 -0.72 -0.53
CA GLY A 51 16.03 0.67 -0.41
C GLY A 51 14.90 1.72 -0.31
N TRP A 52 15.19 2.85 0.35
CA TRP A 52 14.21 3.93 0.61
C TRP A 52 12.97 3.47 1.39
N GLY A 53 13.05 2.37 2.14
CA GLY A 53 11.91 1.84 2.90
C GLY A 53 10.78 1.34 2.00
N ARG A 54 11.12 0.84 0.79
CA ARG A 54 10.16 0.28 -0.16
C ARG A 54 9.76 -1.12 0.28
N LEU A 55 8.46 -1.35 0.48
CA LEU A 55 7.92 -2.66 0.82
C LEU A 55 6.87 -3.10 -0.20
N LYS A 56 7.05 -4.28 -0.80
CA LYS A 56 6.13 -4.85 -1.78
C LYS A 56 4.84 -5.28 -1.10
N ALA A 57 3.71 -4.97 -1.73
CA ALA A 57 2.39 -5.30 -1.20
C ALA A 57 1.38 -5.53 -2.33
N THR A 58 0.30 -6.21 -2.03
CA THR A 58 -0.93 -6.17 -2.84
C THR A 58 -1.93 -5.27 -2.13
N ALA A 59 -2.34 -4.20 -2.80
CA ALA A 59 -3.39 -3.32 -2.29
C ALA A 59 -4.75 -3.70 -2.89
N LYS A 60 -5.79 -3.56 -2.08
CA LYS A 60 -7.18 -3.67 -2.49
C LYS A 60 -7.95 -2.44 -2.01
N LEU A 61 -8.78 -1.93 -2.90
CA LEU A 61 -9.62 -0.77 -2.72
C LEU A 61 -10.94 -1.06 -3.45
N GLY A 62 -12.05 -1.12 -2.72
CA GLY A 62 -13.33 -1.52 -3.30
C GLY A 62 -13.25 -2.89 -4.00
N LYS A 63 -13.48 -2.90 -5.31
CA LYS A 63 -13.42 -4.12 -6.15
C LYS A 63 -12.06 -4.33 -6.82
N THR A 64 -11.21 -3.32 -6.84
CA THR A 64 -9.92 -3.33 -7.50
C THR A 64 -8.82 -3.83 -6.57
N SER A 65 -8.04 -4.79 -7.04
CA SER A 65 -6.81 -5.24 -6.37
C SER A 65 -5.62 -5.14 -7.32
N TRP A 66 -4.47 -4.68 -6.84
CA TRP A 66 -3.28 -4.52 -7.65
C TRP A 66 -2.00 -4.72 -6.86
N ALA A 67 -0.99 -5.28 -7.52
CA ALA A 67 0.38 -5.32 -7.01
C ALA A 67 0.98 -3.90 -6.98
N THR A 68 1.62 -3.56 -5.87
CA THR A 68 2.18 -2.24 -5.61
C THR A 68 3.33 -2.32 -4.60
N ALA A 69 3.88 -1.16 -4.24
CA ALA A 69 4.80 -1.03 -3.13
C ALA A 69 4.41 0.20 -2.32
N ILE A 70 4.60 0.11 -1.01
CA ILE A 70 4.48 1.25 -0.10
C ILE A 70 5.88 1.76 0.25
N TRP A 71 6.00 3.05 0.54
CA TRP A 71 7.28 3.67 0.86
C TRP A 71 7.24 4.32 2.23
N TYR A 72 8.22 4.02 3.07
CA TYR A 72 8.32 4.65 4.38
C TYR A 72 8.88 6.06 4.26
N ASP A 73 8.08 7.05 4.65
CA ASP A 73 8.51 8.43 4.75
C ASP A 73 8.98 8.70 6.19
N SER A 74 10.27 8.97 6.36
CA SER A 74 10.90 9.22 7.65
C SER A 74 10.48 10.54 8.29
N LYS A 75 10.01 11.52 7.52
CA LYS A 75 9.55 12.83 8.02
C LYS A 75 8.19 12.70 8.69
N VAL A 76 7.28 11.94 8.09
CA VAL A 76 5.94 11.68 8.66
C VAL A 76 5.86 10.39 9.47
N GLN A 77 6.95 9.61 9.49
CA GLN A 77 7.08 8.32 10.18
C GLN A 77 5.94 7.35 9.86
N SER A 78 5.60 7.26 8.57
CA SER A 78 4.50 6.42 8.09
C SER A 78 4.74 5.97 6.66
N TYR A 79 4.12 4.86 6.28
CA TYR A 79 4.12 4.42 4.89
C TYR A 79 3.15 5.25 4.04
N LEU A 80 3.56 5.49 2.80
CA LEU A 80 2.78 6.10 1.75
C LEU A 80 2.42 5.02 0.71
N LEU A 81 1.13 4.90 0.43
CA LEU A 81 0.61 4.04 -0.63
C LEU A 81 0.30 4.87 -1.87
N PRO A 82 0.97 4.64 -3.02
CA PRO A 82 0.56 5.24 -4.28
C PRO A 82 -0.78 4.69 -4.77
N LEU A 83 -1.64 5.59 -5.25
CA LEU A 83 -2.85 5.23 -5.97
C LEU A 83 -2.67 5.47 -7.47
N LYS A 84 -2.69 4.38 -8.23
CA LYS A 84 -2.64 4.41 -9.70
C LYS A 84 -3.84 5.18 -10.24
N ALA A 85 -3.64 5.94 -11.32
CA ALA A 85 -4.71 6.67 -11.97
C ALA A 85 -5.84 5.76 -12.47
N SER A 86 -5.50 4.57 -13.00
CA SER A 86 -6.48 3.56 -13.44
C SER A 86 -7.38 3.08 -12.30
N VAL A 87 -6.79 2.78 -11.13
CA VAL A 87 -7.53 2.37 -9.93
C VAL A 87 -8.49 3.46 -9.46
N ARG A 88 -8.02 4.71 -9.39
CA ARG A 88 -8.88 5.85 -8.99
C ARG A 88 -10.04 6.05 -9.95
N ARG A 89 -9.80 5.96 -11.26
CA ARG A 89 -10.85 6.11 -12.28
C ARG A 89 -11.89 5.00 -12.20
N PHE A 90 -11.45 3.75 -12.02
CA PHE A 90 -12.36 2.60 -11.94
C PHE A 90 -13.25 2.64 -10.69
N GLU A 91 -12.68 3.04 -9.54
CA GLU A 91 -13.41 3.10 -8.26
C GLU A 91 -14.07 4.48 -8.02
N GLY A 92 -14.04 5.40 -8.98
CA GLY A 92 -14.69 6.71 -8.88
C GLY A 92 -14.11 7.63 -7.79
N ILE A 93 -12.80 7.56 -7.52
CA ILE A 93 -12.15 8.29 -6.42
C ILE A 93 -11.64 9.65 -6.84
N GLU A 94 -12.18 10.66 -6.17
CA GLU A 94 -11.74 12.06 -6.26
C GLU A 94 -10.62 12.40 -5.26
N SER A 95 -9.99 13.56 -5.46
CA SER A 95 -9.03 14.10 -4.50
C SER A 95 -9.71 14.43 -3.16
N LYS A 96 -9.05 14.15 -2.03
CA LYS A 96 -9.50 14.36 -0.65
C LYS A 96 -10.51 13.35 -0.09
N ALA A 97 -10.95 12.37 -0.89
CA ALA A 97 -11.81 11.29 -0.41
C ALA A 97 -11.13 10.46 0.70
N ILE A 98 -11.93 9.98 1.66
CA ILE A 98 -11.49 8.96 2.63
C ILE A 98 -11.83 7.60 2.03
N VAL A 99 -10.81 6.75 1.86
CA VAL A 99 -10.98 5.43 1.25
C VAL A 99 -10.62 4.32 2.23
N SER A 100 -11.34 3.20 2.12
CA SER A 100 -11.03 1.96 2.85
C SER A 100 -10.12 1.09 2.00
N LEU A 101 -8.94 0.77 2.55
CA LEU A 101 -7.88 0.03 1.90
C LEU A 101 -7.57 -1.24 2.67
N GLU A 102 -7.13 -2.24 1.92
CA GLU A 102 -6.58 -3.47 2.45
C GLU A 102 -5.21 -3.72 1.82
N LEU A 103 -4.21 -3.99 2.65
CA LEU A 103 -2.88 -4.38 2.22
C LEU A 103 -2.63 -5.84 2.58
N LYS A 104 -2.06 -6.56 1.64
CA LYS A 104 -1.54 -7.91 1.83
C LYS A 104 -0.04 -7.92 1.59
N PHE A 105 0.67 -8.54 2.50
CA PHE A 105 2.11 -8.78 2.40
C PHE A 105 2.33 -10.28 2.38
N GLU A 106 3.07 -10.76 1.40
CA GLU A 106 3.53 -12.15 1.38
C GLU A 106 4.45 -12.36 2.58
N MET A 107 4.24 -13.46 3.29
CA MET A 107 5.14 -13.85 4.37
C MET A 107 6.24 -14.69 3.75
N ALA A 108 7.50 -14.30 3.99
CA ALA A 108 8.62 -15.17 3.67
C ALA A 108 8.49 -16.44 4.51
N ASP A 109 8.69 -17.59 3.87
CA ASP A 109 8.76 -18.88 4.55
C ASP A 109 9.89 -18.80 5.58
N ARG A 110 9.54 -18.90 6.86
CA ARG A 110 10.54 -19.00 7.93
C ARG A 110 11.04 -20.44 7.91
N GLN A 111 12.03 -20.73 7.07
CA GLN A 111 12.81 -21.97 7.14
C GLN A 111 13.69 -21.93 8.39
#